data_AF-A0A521VAH7-F1
#
_entry.id   AF-A0A521VAH7-F1
#
_cell.length_a   1.000
_cell.length_b   1.000
_cell.length_c   1.000
_cell.angle_alpha   90.00
_cell.angle_beta   90.00
_cell.angle_gamma   90.00
#
_symmetry.space_group_name_H-M   'P 1'
#
loop_
_entity.id
_entity.type
_entity.pdbx_description
1 polymer ?
#
loop_
_entity_poly.entity_id
_entity_poly.type
_entity_poly.pdbx_seq_one_letter_code
_entity_poly.pdbx_strand_id
1 'polypeptide(L)'
;MERSFKEEVEQLKLGAGATFHGEGILAVTKALLQSGVAYIGGYQGAPVSHLMDVLNDARAILDELGIHVETNASEAGAAAMLGASINYPLRGAVTFKSTV
;
A
#
# COMPACT_ATOMS: atom_id res chain seq x y z
N MET A 1 -16.09 -4.69 11.88
CA MET A 1 -15.32 -5.95 11.96
C MET A 1 -14.14 -5.75 11.04
N GLU A 2 -12.92 -5.77 11.57
CA GLU A 2 -11.70 -5.64 10.77
C GLU A 2 -11.65 -6.79 9.76
N ARG A 3 -11.39 -6.48 8.49
CA ARG A 3 -11.39 -7.48 7.43
C ARG A 3 -9.96 -7.99 7.28
N SER A 4 -9.78 -9.28 7.53
CA SER A 4 -8.48 -9.95 7.35
C SER A 4 -8.31 -10.37 5.89
N PHE A 5 -7.09 -10.18 5.37
CA PHE A 5 -6.62 -10.54 4.04
C PHE A 5 -5.40 -11.48 4.08
N LYS A 6 -5.12 -12.11 5.23
CA LYS A 6 -3.91 -12.92 5.47
C LYS A 6 -3.65 -14.02 4.44
N GLU A 7 -4.69 -14.63 3.87
CA GLU A 7 -4.52 -15.65 2.82
C GLU A 7 -4.34 -14.98 1.46
N GLU A 8 -5.08 -13.90 1.20
CA GLU A 8 -5.11 -13.19 -0.06
C GLU A 8 -3.79 -12.45 -0.33
N VAL A 9 -3.13 -11.92 0.71
CA VAL A 9 -1.85 -11.19 0.57
C VAL A 9 -0.72 -12.06 0.04
N GLU A 10 -0.82 -13.40 0.11
CA GLU A 10 0.15 -14.30 -0.52
C GLU A 10 0.17 -14.14 -2.05
N GLN A 11 -0.93 -13.71 -2.66
CA GLN A 11 -0.96 -13.37 -4.08
C GLN A 11 -0.05 -12.18 -4.44
N LEU A 12 0.37 -11.38 -3.45
CA LEU A 12 1.33 -10.30 -3.67
C LEU A 12 2.71 -10.83 -4.12
N LYS A 13 3.01 -12.11 -3.87
CA LYS A 13 4.26 -12.77 -4.29
C LYS A 13 4.24 -13.29 -5.73
N LEU A 14 3.08 -13.27 -6.41
CA LEU A 14 2.97 -13.80 -7.78
C LEU A 14 4.01 -13.16 -8.72
N GLY A 15 4.77 -14.01 -9.41
CA GLY A 15 5.84 -13.61 -10.31
C GLY A 15 5.36 -13.21 -11.70
N ALA A 16 6.32 -12.89 -12.58
CA ALA A 16 6.03 -12.60 -13.99
C ALA A 16 5.31 -13.78 -14.68
N GLY A 17 4.31 -13.47 -15.49
CA GLY A 17 3.51 -14.46 -16.22
C GLY A 17 2.40 -15.14 -15.43
N ALA A 18 2.31 -14.92 -14.11
CA ALA A 18 1.20 -15.43 -13.30
C ALA A 18 -0.03 -14.51 -13.39
N THR A 19 -1.21 -15.11 -13.48
CA THR A 19 -2.48 -14.37 -13.47
C THR A 19 -2.96 -14.13 -12.05
N PHE A 20 -3.14 -12.87 -11.67
CA PHE A 20 -3.74 -12.47 -10.39
C PHE A 20 -5.26 -12.58 -10.43
N HIS A 21 -5.88 -13.16 -9.40
CA HIS A 21 -7.34 -13.20 -9.22
C HIS A 21 -7.69 -12.84 -7.78
N GLY A 22 -8.21 -11.64 -7.59
CA GLY A 22 -8.55 -11.15 -6.26
C GLY A 22 -9.25 -9.80 -6.29
N GLU A 23 -9.45 -9.23 -5.12
CA GLU A 23 -10.10 -7.94 -4.98
C GLU A 23 -9.28 -6.80 -5.56
N GLY A 24 -9.97 -5.76 -6.03
CA GLY A 24 -9.32 -4.59 -6.61
C GLY A 24 -8.30 -3.93 -5.68
N ILE A 25 -8.52 -3.99 -4.37
CA ILE A 25 -7.60 -3.39 -3.40
C ILE A 25 -6.26 -4.16 -3.30
N LEU A 26 -6.30 -5.49 -3.37
CA LEU A 26 -5.08 -6.29 -3.48
C LEU A 26 -4.40 -6.09 -4.84
N ALA A 27 -5.18 -5.95 -5.92
CA ALA A 27 -4.63 -5.66 -7.24
C ALA A 27 -3.88 -4.32 -7.26
N VAL A 28 -4.42 -3.28 -6.61
CA VAL A 28 -3.75 -1.99 -6.43
C VAL A 28 -2.46 -2.15 -5.62
N THR A 29 -2.51 -2.86 -4.48
CA THR A 29 -1.30 -3.14 -3.69
C THR A 29 -0.24 -3.85 -4.53
N LYS A 30 -0.61 -4.91 -5.25
CA LYS A 30 0.30 -5.64 -6.16
C LYS A 30 0.91 -4.72 -7.21
N ALA A 31 0.10 -3.86 -7.82
CA ALA A 31 0.56 -2.90 -8.83
C ALA A 31 1.55 -1.88 -8.25
N LEU A 32 1.34 -1.41 -7.01
CA LEU A 32 2.30 -0.55 -6.31
C LEU A 32 3.64 -1.26 -6.10
N LEU A 33 3.62 -2.51 -5.64
CA LEU A 33 4.84 -3.32 -5.46
C LEU A 33 5.58 -3.50 -6.79
N GLN A 34 4.86 -3.83 -7.86
CA GLN A 34 5.42 -3.97 -9.20
C GLN A 34 5.95 -2.65 -9.78
N SER A 35 5.43 -1.51 -9.31
CA SER A 35 5.91 -0.17 -9.66
C SER A 35 7.20 0.22 -8.92
N GLY A 36 7.67 -0.62 -8.00
CA GLY A 36 8.92 -0.39 -7.26
C GLY A 36 8.83 0.77 -6.29
N VAL A 37 7.72 0.89 -5.56
CA VAL A 37 7.60 1.86 -4.47
C VAL A 37 8.52 1.49 -3.31
N ALA A 38 9.19 2.48 -2.74
CA ALA A 38 10.03 2.34 -1.56
C ALA A 38 9.25 2.58 -0.27
N TYR A 39 8.11 3.27 -0.35
CA TYR A 39 7.24 3.53 0.80
C TYR A 39 5.78 3.71 0.39
N ILE A 40 4.89 3.39 1.33
CA ILE A 40 3.44 3.56 1.22
C ILE A 40 2.93 4.25 2.48
N GLY A 41 2.23 5.38 2.32
CA GLY A 41 1.59 6.12 3.41
C GLY A 41 0.06 6.18 3.25
N GLY A 42 -0.65 6.48 4.31
CA GLY A 42 -2.09 6.65 4.24
C GLY A 42 -2.74 7.06 5.55
N TYR A 43 -3.88 7.74 5.42
CA TYR A 43 -4.77 8.01 6.53
C TYR A 43 -6.02 7.12 6.40
N GLN A 44 -6.28 6.30 7.43
CA GLN A 44 -7.38 5.33 7.39
C GLN A 44 -8.76 6.02 7.35
N GLY A 45 -9.62 5.57 6.45
CA GLY A 45 -11.02 6.00 6.36
C GLY A 45 -11.69 5.50 5.08
N ALA A 46 -13.01 5.37 5.09
CA ALA A 46 -13.75 5.01 3.87
C ALA A 46 -13.52 6.06 2.76
N PRO A 47 -13.37 5.64 1.49
CA PRO A 47 -13.53 4.27 0.96
C PRO A 47 -12.26 3.42 0.98
N VAL A 48 -11.12 3.96 1.43
CA VAL A 48 -9.80 3.29 1.43
C VAL A 48 -9.48 2.55 2.73
N SER A 49 -10.47 2.35 3.61
CA SER A 49 -10.28 1.74 4.93
C SER A 49 -9.60 0.37 4.86
N HIS A 50 -9.97 -0.44 3.87
CA HIS A 50 -9.43 -1.78 3.67
C HIS A 50 -8.04 -1.82 3.07
N LEU A 51 -7.53 -0.72 2.53
CA LEU A 51 -6.16 -0.69 2.01
C LEU A 51 -5.15 -0.83 3.14
N MET A 52 -5.37 -0.13 4.25
CA MET A 52 -4.51 -0.22 5.42
C MET A 52 -4.57 -1.62 6.04
N ASP A 53 -5.75 -2.25 6.05
CA ASP A 53 -5.92 -3.65 6.47
C ASP A 53 -5.04 -4.59 5.61
N VAL A 54 -5.08 -4.46 4.28
CA VAL A 54 -4.22 -5.23 3.35
C VAL A 54 -2.74 -4.96 3.60
N LEU A 55 -2.33 -3.70 3.78
CA LEU A 55 -0.92 -3.35 4.02
C LEU A 55 -0.42 -3.90 5.36
N ASN A 56 -1.27 -3.91 6.38
CA ASN A 56 -0.97 -4.50 7.69
C ASN A 56 -0.83 -6.02 7.60
N ASP A 57 -1.75 -6.71 6.93
CA ASP A 57 -1.64 -8.16 6.73
C ASP A 57 -0.46 -8.54 5.82
N ALA A 58 -0.07 -7.68 4.88
CA ALA A 58 1.08 -7.86 4.01
C ALA A 58 2.42 -7.47 4.67
N ARG A 59 2.46 -7.03 5.93
CA ARG A 59 3.63 -6.39 6.53
C ARG A 59 4.92 -7.21 6.43
N ALA A 60 4.84 -8.53 6.65
CA ALA A 60 5.99 -9.42 6.52
C ALA A 60 6.59 -9.42 5.09
N ILE A 61 5.73 -9.39 4.06
CA ILE A 61 6.16 -9.32 2.65
C ILE A 61 6.79 -7.96 2.36
N LEU A 62 6.18 -6.88 2.88
CA LEU A 62 6.66 -5.52 2.66
C LEU A 62 8.02 -5.28 3.35
N ASP A 63 8.20 -5.81 4.56
CA ASP A 63 9.46 -5.75 5.30
C ASP A 63 10.57 -6.54 4.57
N GLU A 64 10.28 -7.72 4.02
CA GLU A 64 11.23 -8.49 3.19
C GLU A 64 11.66 -7.72 1.93
N LEU A 65 10.72 -6.99 1.31
CA LEU A 65 10.98 -6.15 0.15
C LEU A 65 11.62 -4.79 0.50
N GLY A 66 11.79 -4.48 1.79
CA GLY A 66 12.35 -3.20 2.26
C GLY A 66 11.43 -2.00 2.05
N ILE A 67 10.11 -2.21 2.01
CA ILE A 67 9.12 -1.17 1.76
C ILE A 67 8.62 -0.60 3.09
N HIS A 68 8.80 0.71 3.29
CA HIS A 68 8.32 1.39 4.48
C HIS A 68 6.81 1.65 4.42
N VAL A 69 6.05 1.21 5.43
CA VAL A 69 4.61 1.48 5.55
C VAL A 69 4.35 2.38 6.75
N GLU A 70 3.66 3.48 6.50
CA GLU A 70 3.32 4.47 7.52
C GLU A 70 1.79 4.67 7.61
N THR A 71 1.27 4.55 8.84
CA THR A 71 -0.11 4.93 9.15
C THR A 71 -0.11 6.37 9.63
N ASN A 72 -0.45 7.30 8.74
CA ASN A 72 -0.41 8.72 9.03
C ASN A 72 -1.59 9.16 9.93
N ALA A 73 -1.42 10.27 10.64
CA ALA A 73 -2.47 10.87 11.47
C ALA A 73 -3.43 11.78 10.69
N SER A 74 -3.10 12.15 9.46
CA SER A 74 -3.94 12.97 8.57
C SER A 74 -3.53 12.79 7.10
N GLU A 75 -4.42 13.18 6.19
CA GLU A 75 -4.13 13.24 4.74
C GLU A 75 -3.00 14.23 4.43
N ALA A 76 -2.95 15.35 5.15
CA ALA A 76 -1.83 16.30 5.04
C ALA A 76 -0.49 15.67 5.44
N GLY A 77 -0.48 14.85 6.49
CA GLY A 77 0.70 14.09 6.91
C GLY A 77 1.13 13.05 5.87
N ALA A 78 0.17 12.33 5.28
CA ALA A 78 0.44 11.41 4.18
C ALA A 78 1.02 12.17 2.97
N ALA A 79 0.41 13.29 2.56
CA ALA A 79 0.92 14.12 1.47
C ALA A 79 2.34 14.65 1.74
N ALA A 80 2.65 15.02 3.00
CA ALA A 80 3.99 15.47 3.36
C ALA A 80 5.07 14.39 3.14
N MET A 81 4.74 13.11 3.29
CA MET A 81 5.68 12.02 2.96
C MET A 81 6.09 12.00 1.49
N LEU A 82 5.24 12.48 0.56
CA LEU A 82 5.61 12.62 -0.85
C LEU A 82 6.79 13.59 -1.06
N GLY A 83 7.11 14.42 -0.07
CA GLY A 83 8.33 15.21 -0.05
C GLY A 83 9.59 14.36 -0.25
N ALA A 84 9.63 13.12 0.22
CA ALA A 84 10.77 12.23 -0.03
C ALA A 84 10.95 11.95 -1.53
N SER A 85 9.86 11.68 -2.26
CA SER A 85 9.89 11.49 -3.73
C SER A 85 10.17 12.77 -4.53
N ILE A 86 9.95 13.95 -3.94
CA ILE A 86 10.34 15.23 -4.58
C ILE A 86 11.84 15.47 -4.45
N ASN A 87 12.41 15.14 -3.29
CA ASN A 87 13.81 15.48 -2.96
C ASN A 87 14.81 14.36 -3.32
N TYR A 88 14.33 13.14 -3.49
CA TYR A 88 15.16 11.96 -3.76
C TYR A 88 14.56 11.12 -4.89
N PRO A 89 15.36 10.31 -5.62
CA PRO A 89 14.88 9.43 -6.68
C PRO A 89 14.18 8.18 -6.12
N LEU A 90 13.23 8.38 -5.21
CA LEU A 90 12.42 7.37 -4.56
C LEU A 90 11.00 7.42 -5.10
N ARG A 91 10.39 6.26 -5.34
CA ARG A 91 8.97 6.18 -5.66
C ARG A 91 8.18 5.96 -4.37
N GLY A 92 7.23 6.84 -4.10
CA GLY A 92 6.29 6.73 -3.00
C GLY A 92 4.87 6.63 -3.49
N ALA A 93 4.02 5.99 -2.69
CA ALA A 93 2.58 6.05 -2.87
C ALA A 93 1.93 6.50 -1.56
N VAL A 94 0.88 7.32 -1.67
CA VAL A 94 0.08 7.71 -0.51
C VAL A 94 -1.40 7.60 -0.86
N THR A 95 -2.21 7.37 0.16
CA THR A 95 -3.65 7.17 -0.02
C THR A 95 -4.44 8.25 0.69
N PHE A 96 -5.48 8.72 0.01
CA PHE A 96 -6.42 9.72 0.49
C PHE A 96 -7.79 9.07 0.57
N LYS A 97 -8.53 9.38 1.64
CA LYS A 97 -9.93 8.97 1.78
C LYS A 97 -10.85 9.93 1.03
N SER A 98 -10.46 11.20 0.96
CA SER A 98 -11.19 12.28 0.34
C SER A 98 -10.72 12.49 -1.09
N THR A 99 -11.65 12.73 -2.02
CA THR A 99 -11.33 13.24 -3.36
C THR A 99 -11.29 14.78 -3.40
N VAL A 100 -11.57 15.43 -2.27
CA VAL A 100 -11.61 16.89 -2.09
C VAL A 100 -10.54 17.38 -1.14
#